data_AF-A0A7W7Q241-F1
#
_entry.id   AF-A0A7W7Q241-F1
#
_cell.length_a   1.000
_cell.length_b   1.000
_cell.length_c   1.000
_cell.angle_alpha   90.00
_cell.angle_beta   90.00
_cell.angle_gamma   90.00
#
_symmetry.space_group_name_H-M   'P 1'
#
loop_
_entity.id
_entity.type
_entity.pdbx_description
1 polymer ?
#
loop_
_entity_poly.entity_id
_entity_poly.type
_entity_poly.pdbx_seq_one_letter_code
_entity_poly.pdbx_strand_id
1 'polypeptide(L)'
;MTAYHYDYQDGRAHNDRRVARRLALGEPPEEPHPDAVWVDPTPEEMAARTLADFPVRFEWVLDDLRALVSGQPVLAEGWGLRPEFVTPILDSPRRMLVMVPTDEFREHQLRVLPRAGTTGHRVSDPVRAQRNRLERDRLVTEDAVHAATRLGIRVLEVDGTRDADAVADVVADHFEPYLPVRPGT
;
A
#
# COMPACT_ATOMS: atom_id res chain seq x y z
N MET A 1 7.50 -18.10 -9.33
CA MET A 1 7.03 -17.15 -8.31
C MET A 1 5.56 -16.86 -8.56
N THR A 2 4.75 -16.79 -7.50
CA THR A 2 3.35 -16.35 -7.57
C THR A 2 3.26 -14.93 -7.03
N ALA A 3 2.51 -14.04 -7.67
CA ALA A 3 2.33 -12.68 -7.19
C ALA A 3 0.94 -12.51 -6.55
N TYR A 4 0.89 -11.85 -5.39
CA TYR A 4 -0.32 -11.36 -4.76
C TYR A 4 -0.31 -9.84 -4.80
N HIS A 5 -1.24 -9.25 -5.55
CA HIS A 5 -1.36 -7.80 -5.72
C HIS A 5 -2.46 -7.27 -4.78
N TYR A 6 -2.08 -6.67 -3.65
CA TYR A 6 -3.02 -6.12 -2.68
C TYR A 6 -3.99 -5.14 -3.33
N ASP A 7 -3.50 -4.18 -4.12
CA ASP A 7 -4.33 -3.13 -4.73
C ASP A 7 -5.41 -3.70 -5.67
N TYR A 8 -5.07 -4.79 -6.36
CA TYR A 8 -6.01 -5.50 -7.23
C TYR A 8 -7.16 -6.14 -6.43
N GLN A 9 -6.83 -6.74 -5.27
CA GLN A 9 -7.84 -7.33 -4.39
C GLN A 9 -8.63 -6.26 -3.62
N ASP A 10 -7.95 -5.16 -3.25
CA ASP A 10 -8.53 -4.04 -2.51
C ASP A 10 -9.70 -3.41 -3.28
N GLY A 11 -9.50 -3.17 -4.57
CA GLY A 11 -10.51 -2.63 -5.48
C GLY A 11 -11.62 -3.62 -5.86
N ARG A 12 -11.58 -4.88 -5.39
CA ARG A 12 -12.56 -5.92 -5.73
C ARG A 12 -13.05 -6.68 -4.50
N ALA A 13 -12.46 -7.83 -4.20
CA ALA A 13 -12.94 -8.74 -3.16
C ALA A 13 -12.94 -8.10 -1.77
N HIS A 14 -11.96 -7.24 -1.48
CA HIS A 14 -11.95 -6.50 -0.20
C HIS A 14 -13.02 -5.43 -0.17
N ASN A 15 -13.45 -4.88 -1.32
CA ASN A 15 -14.58 -3.96 -1.35
C ASN A 15 -15.89 -4.66 -0.97
N ASP A 16 -16.10 -5.89 -1.44
CA ASP A 16 -17.28 -6.68 -1.02
C ASP A 16 -17.26 -6.94 0.50
N ARG A 17 -16.08 -7.27 1.06
CA ARG A 17 -15.90 -7.44 2.50
C ARG A 17 -16.11 -6.13 3.27
N ARG A 18 -15.71 -4.99 2.71
CA ARG A 18 -15.95 -3.65 3.25
C ARG A 18 -17.45 -3.34 3.33
N VAL A 19 -18.20 -3.61 2.26
CA VAL A 19 -19.66 -3.44 2.21
C VAL A 19 -20.34 -4.37 3.23
N ALA A 20 -19.97 -5.64 3.26
CA ALA A 20 -20.52 -6.60 4.22
C ALA A 20 -20.24 -6.18 5.68
N ARG A 21 -19.05 -5.66 5.96
CA ARG A 21 -18.70 -5.14 7.30
C ARG A 21 -19.55 -3.94 7.69
N ARG A 22 -19.77 -2.97 6.78
CA ARG A 22 -20.64 -1.81 7.05
C ARG A 22 -22.05 -2.26 7.44
N LEU A 23 -22.62 -3.18 6.66
CA LEU A 23 -23.94 -3.75 6.95
C LEU A 23 -23.99 -4.43 8.32
N ALA A 24 -22.95 -5.20 8.67
CA ALA A 24 -22.85 -5.85 9.98
C ALA A 24 -22.76 -4.86 11.16
N LEU A 25 -22.24 -3.65 10.92
CA LEU A 25 -22.17 -2.56 11.90
C LEU A 25 -23.42 -1.66 11.89
N GLY A 26 -24.41 -1.93 11.04
CA GLY A 26 -25.59 -1.08 10.87
C GLY A 26 -25.30 0.23 10.12
N GLU A 27 -24.17 0.30 9.42
CA GLU A 27 -23.79 1.43 8.58
C GLU A 27 -24.40 1.28 7.16
N PRO A 28 -24.60 2.40 6.43
CA PRO A 28 -25.02 2.33 5.03
C PRO A 28 -24.02 1.51 4.18
N PRO A 29 -24.50 0.66 3.26
CA PRO A 29 -23.61 -0.11 2.38
C PRO A 29 -22.87 0.78 1.38
N GLU A 30 -23.45 1.91 1.00
CA GLU A 30 -22.87 2.84 0.04
C GLU A 30 -21.55 3.43 0.55
N GLU A 31 -20.68 3.81 -0.37
CA GLU A 31 -19.52 4.61 -0.01
C GLU A 31 -19.95 5.97 0.53
N PRO A 32 -19.24 6.50 1.55
CA PRO A 32 -19.46 7.85 2.00
C PRO A 32 -19.36 8.85 0.84
N HIS A 33 -20.10 9.94 0.94
CA HIS A 33 -20.02 11.01 -0.04
C HIS A 33 -18.56 11.45 -0.25
N PRO A 34 -18.08 11.65 -1.50
CA PRO A 34 -16.68 11.97 -1.77
C PRO A 34 -16.14 13.16 -0.98
N ASP A 35 -16.95 14.20 -0.75
CA ASP A 35 -16.51 15.37 0.04
C ASP A 35 -16.22 15.01 1.50
N ALA A 36 -17.01 14.12 2.12
CA ALA A 36 -16.79 13.66 3.49
C ALA A 36 -15.52 12.80 3.63
N VAL A 37 -14.99 12.30 2.51
CA VAL A 37 -13.75 11.53 2.44
C VAL A 37 -12.56 12.42 2.11
N TRP A 38 -12.70 13.31 1.13
CA TRP A 38 -11.58 13.99 0.48
C TRP A 38 -11.51 15.51 0.76
N VAL A 39 -12.63 16.17 1.04
CA VAL A 39 -12.71 17.65 1.16
C VAL A 39 -12.82 18.09 2.62
N ASP A 40 -13.87 17.63 3.29
CA ASP A 40 -14.26 18.06 4.63
C ASP A 40 -13.18 17.78 5.70
N PRO A 41 -12.64 16.56 5.82
CA PRO A 41 -11.69 16.21 6.87
C PRO A 41 -10.31 16.86 6.65
N THR A 42 -9.52 16.93 7.72
CA THR A 42 -8.10 17.26 7.61
C THR A 42 -7.29 16.05 7.11
N PRO A 43 -6.11 16.26 6.51
CA PRO A 43 -5.23 15.17 6.10
C PRO A 43 -4.86 14.22 7.25
N GLU A 44 -4.70 14.74 8.47
CA GLU A 44 -4.40 13.98 9.67
C GLU A 44 -5.57 13.08 10.08
N GLU A 45 -6.81 13.58 10.03
CA GLU A 45 -8.02 12.78 10.27
C GLU A 45 -8.19 11.69 9.22
N MET A 46 -7.86 11.98 7.95
CA MET A 46 -7.87 10.99 6.89
C MET A 46 -6.79 9.93 7.09
N ALA A 47 -5.58 10.32 7.49
CA ALA A 47 -4.47 9.42 7.76
C ALA A 47 -4.79 8.51 8.96
N ALA A 48 -5.28 9.08 10.06
CA ALA A 48 -5.68 8.34 11.25
C ALA A 48 -6.77 7.30 10.94
N ARG A 49 -7.81 7.68 10.19
CA ARG A 49 -8.85 6.73 9.74
C ARG A 49 -8.28 5.64 8.84
N THR A 50 -7.38 6.00 7.92
CA THR A 50 -6.72 5.04 7.02
C THR A 50 -5.89 4.02 7.81
N LEU A 51 -5.09 4.49 8.76
CA LEU A 51 -4.24 3.65 9.61
C LEU A 51 -5.07 2.73 10.50
N ALA A 52 -6.18 3.23 11.06
CA ALA A 52 -7.08 2.45 11.90
C ALA A 52 -7.82 1.33 11.14
N ASP A 53 -7.96 1.44 9.82
CA ASP A 53 -8.63 0.44 8.99
C ASP A 53 -7.69 -0.72 8.58
N PHE A 54 -6.38 -0.48 8.54
CA PHE A 54 -5.43 -1.50 8.07
C PHE A 54 -5.48 -2.84 8.82
N PRO A 55 -5.62 -2.92 10.16
CA PRO A 55 -5.71 -4.21 10.84
C PRO A 55 -6.81 -5.10 10.28
N VAL A 56 -8.00 -4.54 10.03
CA VAL A 56 -9.13 -5.28 9.47
C VAL A 56 -8.84 -5.72 8.03
N ARG A 57 -8.25 -4.83 7.22
CA ARG A 57 -7.89 -5.14 5.83
C ARG A 57 -6.77 -6.19 5.76
N PHE A 58 -5.88 -6.21 6.74
CA PHE A 58 -4.80 -7.20 6.79
C PHE A 58 -5.35 -8.60 7.05
N GLU A 59 -6.40 -8.76 7.86
CA GLU A 59 -7.06 -10.07 8.02
C GLU A 59 -7.61 -10.60 6.69
N TRP A 60 -8.15 -9.73 5.85
CA TRP A 60 -8.60 -10.10 4.50
C TRP A 60 -7.46 -10.54 3.60
N VAL A 61 -6.30 -9.89 3.71
CA VAL A 61 -5.08 -10.32 3.02
C VAL A 61 -4.65 -11.70 3.49
N LEU A 62 -4.67 -11.96 4.79
CA LEU A 62 -4.29 -13.26 5.33
C LEU A 62 -5.25 -14.37 4.85
N ASP A 63 -6.55 -14.09 4.78
CA ASP A 63 -7.52 -15.03 4.22
C ASP A 63 -7.24 -15.34 2.75
N ASP A 64 -6.93 -14.32 1.95
CA ASP A 64 -6.60 -14.51 0.54
C ASP A 64 -5.29 -15.29 0.36
N LEU A 65 -4.24 -14.94 1.11
CA LEU A 65 -2.95 -15.63 1.07
C LEU A 65 -3.05 -17.09 1.53
N ARG A 66 -3.88 -17.41 2.53
CA ARG A 66 -4.15 -18.79 2.97
C ARG A 66 -4.88 -19.61 1.90
N ALA A 67 -5.70 -18.97 1.09
CA ALA A 67 -6.41 -19.60 -0.02
C ALA A 67 -5.53 -19.82 -1.27
N LEU A 68 -4.38 -19.14 -1.37
CA LEU A 68 -3.43 -19.35 -2.45
C LEU A 68 -2.70 -20.69 -2.30
N VAL A 69 -2.96 -21.61 -3.22
CA VAL A 69 -2.16 -22.83 -3.36
C VAL A 69 -1.05 -22.55 -4.37
N SER A 70 0.18 -22.40 -3.90
CA SER A 70 1.36 -22.25 -4.76
C SER A 70 2.48 -23.21 -4.36
N GLY A 71 3.04 -23.90 -5.36
CA GLY A 71 4.27 -24.68 -5.21
C GLY A 71 5.54 -23.83 -5.33
N GLN A 72 5.42 -22.50 -5.32
CA GLN A 72 6.50 -21.52 -5.47
C GLN A 72 6.36 -20.44 -4.39
N PRO A 73 7.45 -19.71 -4.06
CA PRO A 73 7.33 -18.54 -3.19
C PRO A 73 6.30 -17.53 -3.72
N VAL A 74 5.52 -16.96 -2.81
CA VAL A 74 4.55 -15.90 -3.08
C VAL A 74 5.19 -14.55 -2.77
N LEU A 75 5.19 -13.65 -3.74
CA LEU A 75 5.52 -12.24 -3.54
C LEU A 75 4.22 -11.47 -3.34
N ALA A 76 3.99 -10.96 -2.14
CA ALA A 76 2.87 -10.08 -1.84
C ALA A 76 3.33 -8.62 -1.92
N GLU A 77 2.61 -7.79 -2.67
CA GLU A 77 2.90 -6.36 -2.80
C GLU A 77 1.67 -5.48 -2.55
N GLY A 78 1.93 -4.25 -2.11
CA GLY A 78 0.97 -3.15 -1.99
C GLY A 78 0.93 -2.49 -0.61
N TRP A 79 0.35 -1.30 -0.55
CA TRP A 79 0.49 -0.37 0.58
C TRP A 79 -0.19 -0.81 1.88
N GLY A 80 -1.17 -1.72 1.80
CA GLY A 80 -1.82 -2.32 2.98
C GLY A 80 -0.98 -3.36 3.70
N LEU A 81 0.15 -3.79 3.12
CA LEU A 81 1.11 -4.72 3.75
C LEU A 81 2.04 -3.95 4.69
N ARG A 82 1.51 -3.57 5.85
CA ARG A 82 2.24 -2.74 6.81
C ARG A 82 3.34 -3.49 7.58
N PRO A 83 4.49 -2.86 7.87
CA PRO A 83 5.59 -3.48 8.62
C PRO A 83 5.16 -4.15 9.93
N GLU A 84 4.32 -3.48 10.71
CA GLU A 84 3.83 -3.90 12.02
C GLU A 84 2.92 -5.12 11.98
N PHE A 85 2.24 -5.38 10.87
CA PHE A 85 1.37 -6.56 10.70
C PHE A 85 2.10 -7.72 10.04
N VAL A 86 3.05 -7.42 9.14
CA VAL A 86 3.81 -8.45 8.42
C VAL A 86 4.95 -9.00 9.27
N THR A 87 5.64 -8.18 10.06
CA THR A 87 6.81 -8.64 10.85
C THR A 87 6.50 -9.82 11.78
N PRO A 88 5.38 -9.83 12.53
CA PRO A 88 5.05 -10.95 13.42
C PRO A 88 4.87 -12.31 12.72
N ILE A 89 4.63 -12.34 11.41
CA ILE A 89 4.46 -13.57 10.63
C ILE A 89 5.72 -13.98 9.85
N LEU A 90 6.78 -13.17 9.90
CA LEU A 90 8.06 -13.44 9.23
C LEU A 90 9.07 -14.05 10.21
N ASP A 91 9.89 -14.96 9.71
CA ASP A 91 11.06 -15.51 10.42
C ASP A 91 12.30 -14.60 10.32
N SER A 92 12.27 -13.59 9.45
CA SER A 92 13.36 -12.65 9.20
C SER A 92 12.82 -11.33 8.64
N PRO A 93 13.31 -10.16 9.12
CA PRO A 93 12.95 -8.86 8.55
C PRO A 93 13.45 -8.69 7.10
N ARG A 94 14.38 -9.53 6.62
CA ARG A 94 14.83 -9.54 5.21
C ARG A 94 13.81 -10.12 4.23
N ARG A 95 12.68 -10.65 4.72
CA ARG A 95 11.55 -11.07 3.88
C ARG A 95 10.55 -9.94 3.62
N MET A 96 10.92 -8.70 3.93
CA MET A 96 10.13 -7.53 3.63
C MET A 96 11.04 -6.37 3.21
N LEU A 97 10.59 -5.64 2.19
CA LEU A 97 11.18 -4.40 1.74
C LEU A 97 10.09 -3.34 1.67
N VAL A 98 10.33 -2.18 2.25
CA VAL A 98 9.44 -1.02 2.10
C VAL A 98 10.03 -0.10 1.05
N MET A 99 9.29 0.14 -0.03
CA MET A 99 9.70 1.07 -1.08
C MET A 99 8.90 2.36 -0.94
N VAL A 100 9.59 3.50 -0.94
CA VAL A 100 8.95 4.82 -0.84
C VAL A 100 9.57 5.78 -1.85
N PRO A 101 8.77 6.62 -2.53
CA PRO A 101 9.33 7.68 -3.37
C PRO A 101 9.92 8.79 -2.50
N THR A 102 10.98 9.44 -2.95
CA THR A 102 11.41 10.71 -2.34
C THR A 102 10.40 11.81 -2.63
N ASP A 103 10.46 12.90 -1.86
CA ASP A 103 9.57 14.05 -2.05
C ASP A 103 9.76 14.68 -3.44
N GLU A 104 11.01 14.83 -3.90
CA GLU A 104 11.31 15.37 -5.22
C GLU A 104 10.75 14.48 -6.34
N PHE A 105 10.86 13.16 -6.17
CA PHE A 105 10.31 12.22 -7.14
C PHE A 105 8.79 12.22 -7.14
N ARG A 106 8.16 12.34 -5.97
CA ARG A 106 6.71 12.49 -5.83
C ARG A 106 6.21 13.75 -6.54
N GLU A 107 6.88 14.89 -6.34
CA GLU A 107 6.57 16.13 -7.05
C GLU A 107 6.75 16.00 -8.57
N HIS A 108 7.83 15.33 -9.01
CA HIS A 108 8.04 15.04 -10.42
C HIS A 108 6.89 14.21 -10.99
N GLN A 109 6.51 13.12 -10.32
CA GLN A 109 5.39 12.26 -10.71
C GLN A 109 4.07 13.03 -10.82
N LEU A 110 3.79 13.96 -9.89
CA LEU A 110 2.59 14.81 -9.95
C LEU A 110 2.55 15.71 -11.19
N ARG A 111 3.71 16.15 -11.68
CA ARG A 111 3.79 16.99 -12.90
C ARG A 111 3.67 16.17 -14.18
N VAL A 112 4.24 14.97 -14.21
CA VAL A 112 4.37 14.19 -15.47
C VAL A 112 3.31 13.12 -15.66
N LEU A 113 2.64 12.66 -14.59
CA LEU A 113 1.63 11.62 -14.66
C LEU A 113 0.22 12.21 -14.49
N PRO A 114 -0.63 12.22 -15.53
CA PRO A 114 -2.00 12.71 -15.43
C PRO A 114 -2.82 12.04 -14.32
N ARG A 115 -2.59 10.73 -14.10
CA ARG A 115 -3.23 9.93 -13.03
C ARG A 115 -2.83 10.35 -11.61
N ALA A 116 -1.69 11.02 -11.45
CA ALA A 116 -1.22 11.46 -10.13
C ALA A 116 -1.93 12.74 -9.67
N GLY A 117 -2.49 13.53 -10.59
CA GLY A 117 -3.14 14.81 -10.32
C GLY A 117 -4.67 14.80 -10.22
N THR A 118 -5.34 13.65 -10.42
CA THR A 118 -6.82 13.58 -10.40
C THR A 118 -7.33 12.79 -9.21
N THR A 119 -8.23 13.39 -8.43
CA THR A 119 -9.14 12.64 -7.57
C THR A 119 -10.18 11.98 -8.48
N GLY A 120 -10.24 10.65 -8.55
CA GLY A 120 -11.17 9.93 -9.43
C GLY A 120 -12.66 10.15 -9.14
N HIS A 121 -13.00 11.05 -8.21
CA HIS A 121 -14.35 11.37 -7.76
C HIS A 121 -14.69 12.84 -8.05
N ARG A 122 -15.96 13.09 -8.37
CA ARG A 122 -16.50 14.45 -8.43
C ARG A 122 -16.71 14.96 -7.01
N VAL A 123 -16.02 16.03 -6.65
CA VAL A 123 -16.01 16.68 -5.33
C VAL A 123 -16.33 18.17 -5.45
N SER A 124 -16.75 18.81 -4.36
CA SER A 124 -17.07 20.25 -4.34
C SER A 124 -15.84 21.15 -4.48
N ASP A 125 -14.70 20.77 -3.91
CA ASP A 125 -13.42 21.49 -4.03
C ASP A 125 -12.29 20.53 -4.46
N PRO A 126 -12.06 20.38 -5.78
CA PRO A 126 -11.03 19.49 -6.31
C PRO A 126 -9.60 19.85 -5.89
N VAL A 127 -9.30 21.14 -5.69
CA VAL A 127 -7.96 21.60 -5.32
C VAL A 127 -7.68 21.20 -3.87
N ARG A 128 -8.64 21.45 -2.97
CA ARG A 128 -8.55 21.02 -1.58
C ARG A 128 -8.49 19.50 -1.47
N ALA A 129 -9.34 18.78 -2.22
CA ALA A 129 -9.33 17.32 -2.22
C ALA A 129 -7.99 16.73 -2.65
N GLN A 130 -7.39 17.27 -3.71
CA GLN A 130 -6.08 16.82 -4.18
C GLN A 130 -4.99 17.12 -3.14
N ARG A 131 -4.94 18.34 -2.57
CA ARG A 131 -3.98 18.68 -1.50
C ARG A 131 -4.13 17.75 -0.30
N ASN A 132 -5.37 17.53 0.14
CA ASN A 132 -5.66 16.67 1.28
C ASN A 132 -5.21 15.22 1.04
N ARG A 133 -5.48 14.69 -0.16
CA ARG A 133 -5.02 13.35 -0.56
C ARG A 133 -3.50 13.23 -0.53
N LEU A 134 -2.78 14.18 -1.11
CA LEU A 134 -1.31 14.17 -1.15
C LEU A 134 -0.71 14.19 0.24
N GLU A 135 -1.24 15.05 1.12
CA GLU A 135 -0.75 15.15 2.49
C GLU A 135 -1.11 13.90 3.30
N ARG A 136 -2.31 13.35 3.14
CA ARG A 136 -2.67 12.05 3.73
C ARG A 136 -1.70 10.96 3.28
N ASP A 137 -1.44 10.86 1.98
CA ASP A 137 -0.54 9.85 1.41
C ASP A 137 0.89 10.03 1.96
N ARG A 138 1.36 11.27 2.17
CA ARG A 138 2.63 11.59 2.83
C ARG A 138 2.66 11.04 4.27
N LEU A 139 1.67 11.39 5.09
CA LEU A 139 1.56 10.94 6.48
C LEU A 139 1.54 9.41 6.61
N VAL A 140 0.78 8.72 5.76
CA VAL A 140 0.71 7.23 5.76
C VAL A 140 2.03 6.60 5.31
N THR A 141 2.76 7.26 4.39
CA THR A 141 4.10 6.82 3.96
C THR A 141 5.10 6.99 5.10
N GLU A 142 5.12 8.14 5.77
CA GLU A 142 6.02 8.41 6.90
C GLU A 142 5.79 7.43 8.05
N ASP A 143 4.53 7.13 8.37
CA ASP A 143 4.20 6.09 9.35
C ASP A 143 4.82 4.74 8.96
N ALA A 144 4.78 4.38 7.67
CA ALA A 144 5.35 3.13 7.15
C ALA A 144 6.86 3.08 7.33
N VAL A 145 7.54 4.18 7.00
CA VAL A 145 9.00 4.31 7.13
C VAL A 145 9.40 4.24 8.58
N HIS A 146 8.69 4.94 9.48
CA HIS A 146 8.94 4.88 10.91
C HIS A 146 8.75 3.47 11.48
N ALA A 147 7.66 2.78 11.10
CA ALA A 147 7.42 1.40 11.52
C ALA A 147 8.49 0.45 10.99
N ALA A 148 8.85 0.54 9.70
CA ALA A 148 9.89 -0.28 9.09
C ALA A 148 11.24 -0.09 9.78
N THR A 149 11.65 1.17 9.99
CA THR A 149 12.91 1.52 10.67
C THR A 149 12.95 0.95 12.08
N ARG A 150 11.87 1.11 12.86
CA ARG A 150 11.75 0.57 14.22
C ARG A 150 11.83 -0.96 14.27
N LEU A 151 11.36 -1.64 13.22
CA LEU A 151 11.33 -3.11 13.13
C LEU A 151 12.56 -3.68 12.42
N GLY A 152 13.51 -2.84 12.00
CA GLY A 152 14.71 -3.28 11.27
C GLY A 152 14.45 -3.77 9.85
N ILE A 153 13.31 -3.39 9.26
CA ILE A 153 12.98 -3.66 7.86
C ILE A 153 13.70 -2.65 6.97
N ARG A 154 14.25 -3.13 5.85
CA ARG A 154 14.92 -2.26 4.88
C ARG A 154 13.91 -1.34 4.21
N VAL A 155 14.22 -0.04 4.21
CA VAL A 155 13.54 0.97 3.42
C VAL A 155 14.39 1.27 2.18
N LEU A 156 13.77 1.24 1.00
CA LEU A 156 14.37 1.64 -0.27
C LEU A 156 13.69 2.90 -0.76
N GLU A 157 14.43 4.01 -0.75
CA GLU A 157 13.99 5.25 -1.36
C GLU A 157 14.16 5.22 -2.88
N VAL A 158 13.14 5.67 -3.60
CA VAL A 158 13.11 5.76 -5.06
C VAL A 158 13.07 7.24 -5.45
N ASP A 159 14.18 7.73 -5.97
CA ASP A 159 14.40 9.14 -6.33
C ASP A 159 14.22 9.41 -7.84
N GLY A 160 13.99 8.37 -8.63
CA GLY A 160 13.85 8.44 -10.09
C GLY A 160 15.17 8.53 -10.87
N THR A 161 16.32 8.42 -10.21
CA THR A 161 17.64 8.39 -10.89
C THR A 161 17.94 7.04 -11.52
N ARG A 162 17.37 5.96 -10.95
CA ARG A 162 17.41 4.59 -11.48
C ARG A 162 16.15 4.32 -12.29
N ASP A 163 16.31 3.61 -13.40
CA ASP A 163 15.17 3.08 -14.12
C ASP A 163 14.53 1.89 -13.37
N ALA A 164 13.41 1.40 -13.90
CA ALA A 164 12.63 0.35 -13.26
C ALA A 164 13.42 -0.97 -13.15
N ASP A 165 14.25 -1.30 -14.13
CA ASP A 165 15.05 -2.53 -14.15
C ASP A 165 16.13 -2.48 -13.07
N ALA A 166 16.84 -1.35 -12.93
CA ALA A 166 17.83 -1.16 -11.88
C ALA A 166 17.21 -1.16 -10.47
N VAL A 167 15.99 -0.64 -10.30
CA VAL A 167 15.25 -0.77 -9.03
C VAL A 167 14.87 -2.23 -8.79
N ALA A 168 14.40 -2.95 -9.81
CA ALA A 168 14.05 -4.37 -9.71
C ALA A 168 15.25 -5.23 -9.32
N ASP A 169 16.45 -4.95 -9.82
CA ASP A 169 17.68 -5.64 -9.42
C ASP A 169 17.98 -5.45 -7.93
N VAL A 170 17.86 -4.22 -7.39
CA VAL A 170 18.04 -3.96 -5.95
C VAL A 170 17.04 -4.73 -5.10
N VAL A 171 15.80 -4.87 -5.59
CA VAL A 171 14.74 -5.65 -4.93
C VAL A 171 15.06 -7.15 -5.02
N ALA A 172 15.49 -7.65 -6.18
CA ALA A 172 15.85 -9.04 -6.38
C ALA A 172 17.04 -9.45 -5.50
N ASP A 173 18.08 -8.62 -5.41
CA ASP A 173 19.23 -8.82 -4.53
C ASP A 173 18.81 -8.90 -3.06
N HIS A 174 17.83 -8.09 -2.65
CA HIS A 174 17.32 -8.14 -1.27
C HIS A 174 16.67 -9.50 -0.95
N PHE A 175 15.90 -10.04 -1.91
CA PHE A 175 15.17 -11.28 -1.75
C PHE A 175 15.93 -12.52 -2.20
N GLU A 176 17.14 -12.39 -2.74
CA GLU A 176 17.96 -13.49 -3.28
C GLU A 176 17.96 -14.75 -2.39
N PRO A 177 18.13 -14.66 -1.05
CA PRO A 177 18.14 -15.86 -0.18
C PRO A 177 16.82 -16.64 -0.14
N TYR A 178 15.74 -16.05 -0.64
CA TYR A 178 14.37 -16.58 -0.61
C TYR A 178 13.82 -16.90 -2.01
N LEU A 179 14.55 -16.54 -3.06
CA LEU A 179 14.17 -16.87 -4.43
C LEU A 179 14.51 -18.34 -4.73
N PRO A 180 13.69 -19.03 -5.53
CA PRO A 180 14.03 -20.39 -5.95
C PRO A 180 15.34 -20.35 -6.75
N VAL A 181 16.22 -21.31 -6.49
CA VAL A 181 17.44 -21.50 -7.30
C VAL A 181 17.01 -21.65 -8.76
N ARG A 182 17.49 -20.77 -9.63
CA ARG A 182 17.24 -20.91 -11.08
C ARG A 182 17.82 -22.27 -11.51
N PRO A 183 17.02 -23.19 -12.09
CA PRO A 183 17.59 -24.36 -12.74
C PRO A 183 18.55 -23.86 -13.83
N GLY A 184 19.77 -24.41 -13.83
CA GLY A 184 20.96 -23.83 -14.45
C GLY A 184 20.81 -23.31 -15.88
N THR A 185 21.53 -22.22 -16.14
CA THR A 185 22.02 -21.82 -17.47
C THR A 185 22.90 -22.89 -18.09
#